data_AF-A0A0K8WHI6-F1
#
_entry.id   AF-A0A0K8WHI6-F1
#
_cell.length_a   1.000
_cell.length_b   1.000
_cell.length_c   1.000
_cell.angle_alpha   90.00
_cell.angle_beta   90.00
_cell.angle_gamma   90.00
#
_symmetry.space_group_name_H-M   'P 1'
#
loop_
_entity.id
_entity.type
_entity.pdbx_description
1 polymer ?
#
loop_
_entity_poly.entity_id
_entity_poly.type
_entity_poly.pdbx_seq_one_letter_code
_entity_poly.pdbx_strand_id
1 'polypeptide(L)'
;MSGGALITLKEDATDGGGNANGGGGNSNIANNQQTSGSGNVNATPGHNPNGSNSGPPEGTRQNSLQRIQLRKQKVFNLPVPQKLAKLSMYSSCQSECCRCTGWKTPQENRHRDVESSTYCPEFTEECRSCRHPLQNHIAHLDGISGSQMNELLGAIIDMENLFMSMQRVEDEDTKKVYLYLFRLLRQCVLSRQQAVIHGPLGDPPFESPCIAKAVSSFVFYKYNHLSQTELQTMTEVAKTFLNFLNHYNFEPPSMRRSGLTHEDASTYKINYTRWLVFCHVPAFCNSLRHFETSLVFGRTLLRTIFKYMAEQLRNKCSSERDRLPADKRSIITQMPKFLDALKAELLKDDSPIWDQGFRPSTAFIIQQRKRQQEASTGAATGSKRSGTGEPAHKRVKKESIDRVSG
;
A
#
# COMPACT_ATOMS: atom_id res chain seq x y z
N MET A 1 -49.56 -6.68 -21.75
CA MET A 1 -49.40 -7.17 -20.36
C MET A 1 -48.34 -8.25 -20.44
N SER A 2 -47.10 -8.07 -19.99
CA SER A 2 -46.66 -7.55 -18.70
C SER A 2 -45.40 -6.68 -18.85
N GLY A 3 -45.34 -5.58 -18.08
CA GLY A 3 -44.22 -4.66 -18.04
C GLY A 3 -43.02 -5.24 -17.30
N GLY A 4 -41.84 -5.12 -17.91
CA GLY A 4 -40.56 -5.38 -17.25
C GLY A 4 -40.17 -4.20 -16.37
N ALA A 5 -39.83 -4.48 -15.12
CA ALA A 5 -39.38 -3.48 -14.15
C ALA A 5 -38.07 -2.83 -14.61
N LEU A 6 -38.07 -1.51 -14.68
CA LEU A 6 -36.90 -0.67 -14.94
C LEU A 6 -36.00 -0.71 -13.69
N ILE A 7 -34.73 -1.10 -13.84
CA ILE A 7 -33.73 -0.99 -12.77
C ILE A 7 -33.66 0.48 -12.35
N THR A 8 -34.02 0.76 -11.10
CA THR A 8 -34.13 2.14 -10.60
C THR A 8 -32.83 2.50 -9.90
N LEU A 9 -32.00 3.35 -10.53
CA LEU A 9 -30.83 3.94 -9.88
C LEU A 9 -31.27 5.15 -9.05
N LYS A 10 -30.70 5.31 -7.86
CA LYS A 10 -30.90 6.47 -7.00
C LYS A 10 -29.98 7.61 -7.47
N GLU A 11 -30.56 8.69 -8.00
CA GLU A 11 -29.85 9.88 -8.46
C GLU A 11 -29.51 10.80 -7.26
N ASP A 12 -28.26 11.27 -7.20
CA ASP A 12 -27.84 12.42 -6.39
C ASP A 12 -27.39 13.54 -7.34
N ALA A 13 -27.84 14.76 -7.05
CA ALA A 13 -27.63 15.95 -7.86
C ALA A 13 -26.18 16.47 -7.78
N THR A 14 -25.58 16.76 -8.94
CA THR A 14 -24.35 17.58 -9.03
C THR A 14 -24.57 18.68 -10.06
N ASP A 15 -24.51 19.93 -9.58
CA ASP A 15 -24.57 21.15 -10.38
C ASP A 15 -23.35 21.29 -11.31
N GLY A 16 -23.63 21.75 -12.52
CA GLY A 16 -22.68 21.98 -13.59
C GLY A 16 -22.06 23.38 -13.59
N GLY A 17 -20.96 23.49 -14.35
CA GLY A 17 -20.34 24.76 -14.73
C GLY A 17 -19.31 24.50 -15.82
N GLY A 18 -19.73 24.66 -17.08
CA GLY A 18 -18.90 24.41 -18.26
C GLY A 18 -17.94 25.55 -18.57
N ASN A 19 -16.96 25.27 -19.45
CA ASN A 19 -16.51 26.25 -20.41
C ASN A 19 -15.94 25.58 -21.67
N ALA A 20 -16.35 26.10 -22.82
CA ALA A 20 -15.90 25.70 -24.14
C ALA A 20 -14.66 26.51 -24.56
N ASN A 21 -13.75 25.90 -25.30
CA ASN A 21 -13.13 26.57 -26.45
C ASN A 21 -12.50 25.56 -27.40
N GLY A 22 -12.72 25.76 -28.70
CA GLY A 22 -12.20 24.92 -29.78
C GLY A 22 -10.94 25.47 -30.44
N GLY A 23 -10.42 24.70 -31.40
CA GLY A 23 -9.57 25.23 -32.48
C GLY A 23 -8.35 24.40 -32.83
N GLY A 24 -8.32 23.92 -34.08
CA GLY A 24 -7.10 23.86 -34.91
C GLY A 24 -6.35 22.54 -34.95
N GLY A 25 -6.46 21.83 -36.07
CA GLY A 25 -5.78 20.54 -36.31
C GLY A 25 -4.33 20.64 -36.77
N ASN A 26 -3.70 19.47 -36.92
CA ASN A 26 -2.88 19.19 -38.10
C ASN A 26 -2.66 17.69 -38.28
N SER A 27 -2.71 17.30 -39.54
CA SER A 27 -2.41 16.00 -40.13
C SER A 27 -0.93 15.61 -40.00
N ASN A 28 -0.65 14.30 -39.84
CA ASN A 28 0.25 13.60 -40.76
C ASN A 28 0.22 12.07 -40.60
N ILE A 29 0.18 11.43 -41.77
CA ILE A 29 0.24 10.01 -42.07
C ILE A 29 1.71 9.63 -42.27
N ALA A 30 2.13 8.46 -41.77
CA ALA A 30 3.16 7.66 -42.45
C ALA A 30 3.10 6.18 -42.01
N ASN A 31 2.71 5.35 -42.98
CA ASN A 31 2.91 3.91 -43.06
C ASN A 31 4.36 3.50 -42.77
N ASN A 32 4.56 2.33 -42.15
CA ASN A 32 5.37 1.32 -42.81
C ASN A 32 5.02 -0.11 -42.36
N GLN A 33 4.85 -0.95 -43.36
CA GLN A 33 4.45 -2.35 -43.31
C GLN A 33 5.62 -3.13 -43.92
N GLN A 34 6.15 -4.15 -43.26
CA GLN A 34 6.92 -5.20 -43.93
C GLN A 34 7.02 -6.48 -43.11
N THR A 35 7.22 -7.55 -43.86
CA THR A 35 6.71 -8.91 -43.72
C THR A 35 7.84 -9.92 -43.56
N SER A 36 7.54 -11.04 -42.88
CA SER A 36 7.97 -12.43 -43.15
C SER A 36 9.46 -12.82 -43.27
N GLY A 37 9.88 -13.85 -42.53
CA GLY A 37 11.06 -14.66 -42.88
C GLY A 37 11.58 -15.60 -41.78
N SER A 38 11.41 -16.90 -42.00
CA SER A 38 11.80 -18.05 -41.16
C SER A 38 13.32 -18.28 -41.02
N GLY A 39 13.74 -18.98 -39.95
CA GLY A 39 14.84 -19.95 -40.02
C GLY A 39 15.95 -19.91 -38.95
N ASN A 40 15.99 -20.98 -38.15
CA ASN A 40 17.18 -21.75 -37.72
C ASN A 40 17.92 -21.50 -36.37
N VAL A 41 17.82 -22.55 -35.53
CA VAL A 41 18.80 -23.28 -34.67
C VAL A 41 19.63 -22.60 -33.54
N ASN A 42 19.46 -23.20 -32.36
CA ASN A 42 20.41 -23.50 -31.26
C ASN A 42 21.47 -22.48 -30.84
N ALA A 43 21.30 -21.97 -29.61
CA ALA A 43 22.40 -21.82 -28.65
C ALA A 43 21.84 -21.89 -27.21
N THR A 44 22.28 -22.90 -26.45
CA THR A 44 22.14 -23.00 -24.99
C THR A 44 22.96 -21.90 -24.30
N PRO A 45 22.47 -21.35 -23.17
CA PRO A 45 23.38 -20.79 -22.17
C PRO A 45 23.35 -21.60 -20.87
N GLY A 46 24.56 -21.91 -20.39
CA GLY A 46 24.84 -22.67 -19.19
C GLY A 46 24.34 -22.01 -17.89
N HIS A 47 24.18 -22.88 -16.91
CA HIS A 47 23.91 -22.55 -15.51
C HIS A 47 24.98 -21.62 -14.93
N ASN A 48 24.54 -20.57 -14.25
CA ASN A 48 25.33 -19.86 -13.25
C ASN A 48 24.47 -19.72 -11.97
N PRO A 49 24.84 -20.32 -10.83
CA PRO A 49 24.04 -20.31 -9.63
C PRO A 49 24.43 -19.10 -8.77
N ASN A 50 23.86 -17.92 -9.05
CA ASN A 50 23.85 -16.84 -8.07
C ASN A 50 22.72 -15.84 -8.35
N GLY A 51 21.49 -16.30 -8.18
CA GLY A 51 20.28 -15.49 -8.28
C GLY A 51 20.12 -14.61 -7.04
N SER A 52 20.70 -13.42 -7.06
CA SER A 52 20.33 -12.33 -6.16
C SER A 52 18.91 -11.88 -6.51
N ASN A 53 17.92 -12.50 -5.86
CA ASN A 53 16.50 -12.24 -6.09
C ASN A 53 16.11 -10.90 -5.46
N SER A 54 16.56 -9.81 -6.08
CA SER A 54 16.05 -8.47 -5.79
C SER A 54 14.68 -8.36 -6.44
N GLY A 55 13.64 -8.28 -5.61
CA GLY A 55 12.29 -7.96 -6.10
C GLY A 55 12.29 -6.65 -6.89
N PRO A 56 11.23 -6.41 -7.69
CA PRO A 56 11.14 -5.23 -8.54
C PRO A 56 11.47 -3.95 -7.75
N PRO A 57 12.31 -3.04 -8.28
CA PRO A 57 12.70 -1.82 -7.58
C PRO A 57 11.44 -1.03 -7.19
N GLU A 58 11.46 -0.40 -6.02
CA GLU A 58 10.32 0.27 -5.37
C GLU A 58 9.53 1.20 -6.34
N GLY A 59 10.22 1.84 -7.30
CA GLY A 59 9.62 2.62 -8.37
C GLY A 59 8.69 1.84 -9.31
N THR A 60 8.97 0.57 -9.61
CA THR A 60 8.10 -0.27 -10.46
C THR A 60 6.81 -0.68 -9.75
N ARG A 61 6.85 -0.90 -8.43
CA ARG A 61 5.65 -1.14 -7.61
C ARG A 61 4.78 0.11 -7.50
N GLN A 62 5.38 1.29 -7.32
CA GLN A 62 4.61 2.53 -7.30
C GLN A 62 3.93 2.82 -8.65
N ASN A 63 4.64 2.56 -9.76
CA ASN A 63 4.08 2.69 -11.10
C ASN A 63 2.93 1.71 -11.36
N SER A 64 3.00 0.46 -10.86
CA SER A 64 1.91 -0.49 -11.01
C SER A 64 0.67 -0.10 -10.20
N LEU A 65 0.85 0.39 -8.97
CA LEU A 65 -0.24 0.91 -8.13
C LEU A 65 -0.95 2.10 -8.79
N GLN A 66 -0.18 3.05 -9.32
CA GLN A 66 -0.74 4.20 -10.03
C GLN A 66 -1.54 3.76 -11.27
N ARG A 67 -1.06 2.76 -12.01
CA ARG A 67 -1.78 2.20 -13.16
C ARG A 67 -3.10 1.53 -12.76
N ILE A 68 -3.10 0.77 -11.66
CA ILE A 68 -4.33 0.15 -11.13
C ILE A 68 -5.34 1.23 -10.77
N GLN A 69 -4.92 2.26 -10.04
CA GLN A 69 -5.79 3.35 -9.63
C GLN A 69 -6.34 4.15 -10.82
N LEU A 70 -5.51 4.42 -11.83
CA LEU A 70 -5.95 5.09 -13.05
C LEU A 70 -6.99 4.26 -13.82
N ARG A 71 -6.80 2.93 -13.90
CA ARG A 71 -7.76 2.03 -14.54
C ARG A 71 -9.08 1.97 -13.77
N LYS A 72 -9.04 1.96 -12.44
CA LYS A 72 -10.25 2.07 -11.60
C LYS A 72 -11.02 3.35 -11.92
N GLN A 73 -10.35 4.50 -11.92
CA GLN A 73 -10.99 5.78 -12.24
C GLN A 73 -11.58 5.79 -13.65
N LYS A 74 -10.87 5.24 -14.64
CA LYS A 74 -11.39 5.10 -16.00
C LYS A 74 -12.71 4.30 -16.01
N VAL A 75 -12.76 3.18 -15.31
CA VAL A 75 -13.95 2.32 -15.24
C VAL A 75 -15.09 2.97 -14.44
N PHE A 76 -14.78 3.75 -13.40
CA PHE A 76 -15.77 4.50 -12.64
C PHE A 76 -16.40 5.64 -13.43
N ASN A 77 -15.78 6.08 -14.52
CA ASN A 77 -16.31 7.13 -15.40
C ASN A 77 -17.08 6.57 -16.62
N LEU A 78 -17.22 5.25 -16.74
CA LEU A 78 -17.99 4.66 -17.83
C LEU A 78 -19.51 4.92 -17.67
N PRO A 79 -20.27 5.02 -18.77
CA PRO A 79 -21.71 4.91 -18.77
C PRO A 79 -22.22 3.70 -17.97
N VAL A 80 -23.36 3.87 -17.29
CA VAL A 80 -24.00 2.85 -16.45
C VAL A 80 -24.14 1.49 -17.15
N PRO A 81 -24.61 1.38 -18.41
CA PRO A 81 -24.78 0.06 -19.00
C PRO A 81 -23.44 -0.65 -19.24
N GLN A 82 -22.36 0.09 -19.51
CA GLN A 82 -21.00 -0.48 -19.62
C GLN A 82 -20.48 -0.94 -18.26
N LYS A 83 -20.75 -0.18 -17.19
CA LYS A 83 -20.43 -0.61 -15.82
C LYS A 83 -21.14 -1.92 -15.46
N LEU A 84 -22.44 -2.01 -15.70
CA LEU A 84 -23.25 -3.20 -15.46
C LEU A 84 -22.78 -4.39 -16.31
N ALA A 85 -22.45 -4.16 -17.59
CA ALA A 85 -21.88 -5.17 -18.44
C ALA A 85 -20.55 -5.70 -17.90
N LYS A 86 -19.65 -4.82 -17.43
CA LYS A 86 -18.40 -5.26 -16.78
C LYS A 86 -18.66 -6.08 -15.52
N LEU A 87 -19.61 -5.66 -14.68
CA LEU A 87 -20.02 -6.43 -13.48
C LEU A 87 -20.59 -7.81 -13.84
N SER A 88 -21.39 -7.88 -14.89
CA SER A 88 -22.03 -9.10 -15.36
C SER A 88 -21.03 -10.19 -15.76
N MET A 89 -19.84 -9.82 -16.24
CA MET A 89 -18.78 -10.77 -16.64
C MET A 89 -18.22 -11.58 -15.46
N TYR A 90 -18.40 -11.09 -14.23
CA TYR A 90 -17.97 -11.74 -13.00
C TYR A 90 -19.14 -12.27 -12.17
N SER A 91 -20.36 -12.02 -12.62
CA SER A 91 -21.60 -12.36 -11.94
C SER A 91 -22.21 -13.65 -12.48
N SER A 92 -22.64 -14.55 -11.58
CA SER A 92 -23.36 -15.76 -11.99
C SER A 92 -24.70 -15.39 -12.60
N CYS A 93 -25.23 -16.23 -13.49
CA CYS A 93 -26.57 -16.05 -14.03
C CYS A 93 -27.62 -16.44 -12.97
N GLN A 94 -28.62 -15.59 -12.77
CA GLN A 94 -29.75 -15.79 -11.85
C GLN A 94 -30.92 -16.58 -12.48
N SER A 95 -30.82 -17.03 -13.73
CA SER A 95 -31.84 -17.91 -14.32
C SER A 95 -31.89 -19.27 -13.63
N GLU A 96 -33.10 -19.80 -13.50
CA GLU A 96 -33.33 -21.13 -12.91
C GLU A 96 -32.47 -22.20 -13.58
N CYS A 97 -31.86 -23.07 -12.76
CA CYS A 97 -31.02 -24.18 -13.19
C CYS A 97 -29.77 -23.80 -14.03
N CYS A 98 -29.41 -22.51 -14.13
CA CYS A 98 -28.24 -22.08 -14.87
C CYS A 98 -26.95 -22.18 -14.03
N ARG A 99 -25.86 -22.67 -14.63
CA ARG A 99 -24.51 -22.73 -14.01
C ARG A 99 -23.54 -21.70 -14.58
N CYS A 100 -24.03 -20.72 -15.32
CA CYS A 100 -23.18 -19.70 -15.92
C CYS A 100 -22.60 -18.79 -14.82
N THR A 101 -21.30 -18.55 -14.90
CA THR A 101 -20.53 -17.84 -13.87
C THR A 101 -20.21 -16.38 -14.22
N GLY A 102 -20.62 -15.94 -15.41
CA GLY A 102 -20.25 -14.66 -15.97
C GLY A 102 -20.83 -14.51 -17.37
N TRP A 103 -21.46 -13.37 -17.63
CA TRP A 103 -21.92 -13.02 -18.96
C TRP A 103 -20.72 -12.94 -19.92
N LYS A 104 -20.89 -13.49 -21.13
CA LYS A 104 -19.88 -13.41 -22.19
C LYS A 104 -20.49 -12.74 -23.39
N THR A 105 -19.81 -11.71 -23.89
CA THR A 105 -20.20 -10.95 -25.09
C THR A 105 -20.59 -11.88 -26.25
N PRO A 106 -21.70 -11.58 -26.96
CA PRO A 106 -22.10 -12.28 -28.17
C PRO A 106 -20.97 -12.41 -29.19
N GLN A 107 -21.07 -13.41 -30.07
CA GLN A 107 -19.98 -13.71 -30.99
C GLN A 107 -19.73 -12.56 -31.98
N GLU A 108 -20.77 -11.85 -32.46
CA GLU A 108 -20.60 -10.70 -33.34
C GLU A 108 -19.79 -9.55 -32.70
N ASN A 109 -19.88 -9.40 -31.38
CA ASN A 109 -19.28 -8.30 -30.63
C ASN A 109 -18.05 -8.73 -29.83
N ARG A 110 -17.52 -9.95 -30.03
CA ARG A 110 -16.42 -10.52 -29.23
C ARG A 110 -15.16 -9.63 -29.19
N HIS A 111 -14.90 -8.86 -30.24
CA HIS A 111 -13.74 -7.98 -30.34
C HIS A 111 -13.94 -6.61 -29.68
N ARG A 112 -15.16 -6.29 -29.23
CA ARG A 112 -15.50 -5.02 -28.59
C ARG A 112 -15.28 -5.15 -27.08
N ASP A 113 -14.30 -4.42 -26.57
CA ASP A 113 -14.04 -4.33 -25.14
C ASP A 113 -14.94 -3.27 -24.49
N VAL A 114 -15.66 -3.67 -23.45
CA VAL A 114 -16.61 -2.81 -22.70
C VAL A 114 -15.89 -1.62 -22.05
N GLU A 115 -14.59 -1.71 -21.74
CA GLU A 115 -13.82 -0.62 -21.13
C GLU A 115 -13.28 0.43 -22.12
N SER A 116 -13.23 0.12 -23.42
CA SER A 116 -12.49 0.94 -24.40
C SER A 116 -13.25 1.21 -25.69
N SER A 117 -14.30 0.47 -25.98
CA SER A 117 -15.12 0.69 -27.16
C SER A 117 -16.36 1.52 -26.85
N THR A 118 -16.95 2.11 -27.88
CA THR A 118 -18.28 2.76 -27.83
C THR A 118 -19.42 1.74 -27.68
N TYR A 119 -19.10 0.46 -27.53
CA TYR A 119 -20.07 -0.61 -27.40
C TYR A 119 -20.75 -0.56 -26.03
N CYS A 120 -22.05 -0.41 -26.07
CA CYS A 120 -22.92 -0.33 -24.92
C CYS A 120 -23.94 -1.47 -25.06
N PRO A 121 -23.73 -2.63 -24.43
CA PRO A 121 -24.58 -3.78 -24.67
C PRO A 121 -26.00 -3.55 -24.14
N GLU A 122 -26.99 -3.99 -24.90
CA GLU A 122 -28.37 -3.96 -24.45
C GLU A 122 -28.62 -5.06 -23.41
N PHE A 123 -29.55 -4.81 -22.48
CA PHE A 123 -29.85 -5.77 -21.41
C PHE A 123 -30.50 -7.06 -21.90
N THR A 124 -31.05 -7.03 -23.12
CA THR A 124 -31.63 -8.17 -23.84
C THR A 124 -30.58 -9.03 -24.55
N GLU A 125 -29.34 -8.56 -24.70
CA GLU A 125 -28.29 -9.32 -25.39
C GLU A 125 -27.97 -10.62 -24.67
N GLU A 126 -27.98 -11.72 -25.43
CA GLU A 126 -27.81 -13.06 -24.89
C GLU A 126 -26.35 -13.39 -24.60
N CYS A 127 -26.10 -13.96 -23.42
CA CYS A 127 -24.80 -14.50 -23.07
C CYS A 127 -24.41 -15.63 -24.04
N ARG A 128 -23.22 -15.53 -24.63
CA ARG A 128 -22.69 -16.57 -25.52
C ARG A 128 -22.60 -17.96 -24.87
N SER A 129 -22.45 -18.03 -23.54
CA SER A 129 -22.30 -19.31 -22.82
C SER A 129 -23.61 -19.96 -22.39
N CYS A 130 -24.62 -19.20 -21.96
CA CYS A 130 -25.87 -19.76 -21.44
C CYS A 130 -27.12 -19.34 -22.20
N ARG A 131 -26.99 -18.47 -23.20
CA ARG A 131 -28.09 -17.88 -23.99
C ARG A 131 -29.12 -17.10 -23.18
N HIS A 132 -28.91 -16.89 -21.88
CA HIS A 132 -29.74 -16.01 -21.08
C HIS A 132 -29.33 -14.54 -21.28
N PRO A 133 -30.28 -13.60 -21.22
CA PRO A 133 -30.01 -12.18 -21.42
C PRO A 133 -29.06 -11.62 -20.35
N LEU A 134 -28.37 -10.52 -20.70
CA LEU A 134 -27.49 -9.77 -19.80
C LEU A 134 -28.20 -9.41 -18.48
N GLN A 135 -29.47 -9.02 -18.52
CA GLN A 135 -30.27 -8.70 -17.33
C GLN A 135 -30.26 -9.83 -16.28
N ASN A 136 -30.24 -11.09 -16.71
CA ASN A 136 -30.22 -12.25 -15.80
C ASN A 136 -28.86 -12.44 -15.12
N HIS A 137 -27.83 -11.71 -15.51
CA HIS A 137 -26.52 -11.74 -14.86
C HIS A 137 -26.31 -10.53 -13.92
N ILE A 138 -27.19 -9.54 -13.97
CA ILE A 138 -27.12 -8.32 -13.17
C ILE A 138 -28.36 -8.13 -12.28
N ALA A 139 -29.28 -9.08 -12.24
CA ALA A 139 -30.52 -8.98 -11.46
C ALA A 139 -30.26 -8.74 -9.96
N HIS A 140 -29.19 -9.33 -9.42
CA HIS A 140 -28.75 -9.12 -8.03
C HIS A 140 -28.18 -7.72 -7.74
N LEU A 141 -27.93 -6.91 -8.79
CA LEU A 141 -27.44 -5.54 -8.70
C LEU A 141 -28.56 -4.51 -8.78
N ASP A 142 -29.82 -4.94 -8.79
CA ASP A 142 -30.95 -4.02 -8.77
C ASP A 142 -30.92 -3.14 -7.49
N GLY A 143 -31.23 -1.85 -7.67
CA GLY A 143 -31.29 -0.86 -6.61
C GLY A 143 -29.96 -0.44 -5.96
N ILE A 144 -28.79 -0.83 -6.49
CA ILE A 144 -27.50 -0.36 -5.94
C ILE A 144 -27.27 1.12 -6.24
N SER A 145 -26.61 1.83 -5.32
CA SER A 145 -26.17 3.21 -5.55
C SER A 145 -24.99 3.28 -6.52
N GLY A 146 -24.74 4.47 -7.07
CA GLY A 146 -23.53 4.71 -7.89
C GLY A 146 -22.22 4.44 -7.13
N SER A 147 -22.18 4.72 -5.82
CA SER A 147 -21.02 4.42 -4.98
C SER A 147 -20.79 2.92 -4.81
N GLN A 148 -21.84 2.14 -4.52
CA GLN A 148 -21.78 0.69 -4.42
C GLN A 148 -21.36 0.06 -5.75
N MET A 149 -21.86 0.58 -6.88
CA MET A 149 -21.43 0.14 -8.21
C MET A 149 -19.93 0.35 -8.41
N ASN A 150 -19.39 1.51 -8.03
CA ASN A 150 -17.96 1.80 -8.12
C ASN A 150 -17.12 0.91 -7.17
N GLU A 151 -17.61 0.59 -5.97
CA GLU A 151 -16.94 -0.35 -5.06
C GLU A 151 -16.82 -1.75 -5.68
N LEU A 152 -17.92 -2.27 -6.25
CA LEU A 152 -17.94 -3.58 -6.92
C LEU A 152 -17.03 -3.60 -8.17
N LEU A 153 -17.03 -2.52 -8.96
CA LEU A 153 -16.09 -2.37 -10.08
C LEU A 153 -14.64 -2.31 -9.61
N GLY A 154 -14.38 -1.65 -8.49
CA GLY A 154 -13.06 -1.61 -7.85
C GLY A 154 -12.56 -3.00 -7.49
N ALA A 155 -13.45 -3.84 -6.93
CA ALA A 155 -13.17 -5.24 -6.63
C ALA A 155 -12.89 -6.07 -7.89
N ILE A 156 -13.59 -5.81 -9.01
CA ILE A 156 -13.30 -6.47 -10.29
C ILE A 156 -11.90 -6.13 -10.80
N ILE A 157 -11.53 -4.85 -10.80
CA ILE A 157 -10.18 -4.44 -11.23
C ILE A 157 -9.11 -5.07 -10.35
N ASP A 158 -9.36 -5.16 -9.05
CA ASP A 158 -8.47 -5.84 -8.11
C ASP A 158 -8.36 -7.35 -8.40
N MET A 159 -9.47 -8.03 -8.69
CA MET A 159 -9.47 -9.44 -9.08
C MET A 159 -8.67 -9.69 -10.36
N GLU A 160 -8.84 -8.84 -11.37
CA GLU A 160 -8.09 -8.93 -12.62
C GLU A 160 -6.58 -8.72 -12.40
N ASN A 161 -6.23 -7.73 -11.59
CA ASN A 161 -4.83 -7.49 -11.23
C ASN A 161 -4.24 -8.66 -10.42
N LEU A 162 -5.00 -9.20 -9.47
CA LEU A 162 -4.59 -10.37 -8.69
C LEU A 162 -4.40 -11.60 -9.57
N PHE A 163 -5.28 -11.80 -10.56
CA PHE A 163 -5.15 -12.88 -11.54
C PHE A 163 -3.87 -12.74 -12.37
N MET A 164 -3.55 -11.54 -12.86
CA MET A 164 -2.29 -11.28 -13.58
C MET A 164 -1.06 -11.51 -12.70
N SER A 165 -1.13 -11.09 -11.43
CA SER A 165 -0.06 -11.35 -10.45
C SER A 165 0.13 -12.85 -10.21
N MET A 166 -0.96 -13.60 -10.07
CA MET A 166 -0.95 -15.04 -9.83
C MET A 166 -0.28 -15.83 -10.96
N GLN A 167 -0.39 -15.38 -12.22
CA GLN A 167 0.27 -16.02 -13.36
C GLN A 167 1.80 -15.91 -13.32
N ARG A 168 2.35 -14.93 -12.59
CA ARG A 168 3.80 -14.70 -12.47
C ARG A 168 4.40 -15.35 -11.22
N VAL A 169 3.56 -15.79 -10.29
CA VAL A 169 4.00 -16.47 -9.08
C VAL A 169 4.34 -17.91 -9.44
N GLU A 170 5.52 -18.39 -9.07
CA GLU A 170 5.89 -19.79 -9.25
C GLU A 170 5.48 -20.66 -8.05
N ASP A 171 5.60 -20.10 -6.83
CA ASP A 171 5.32 -20.80 -5.58
C ASP A 171 3.85 -21.18 -5.41
N GLU A 172 3.60 -22.48 -5.25
CA GLU A 172 2.25 -23.05 -5.16
C GLU A 172 1.47 -22.63 -3.91
N ASP A 173 2.14 -22.42 -2.77
CA ASP A 173 1.48 -21.96 -1.55
C ASP A 173 0.97 -20.52 -1.74
N THR A 174 1.77 -19.66 -2.37
CA THR A 174 1.40 -18.28 -2.70
C THR A 174 0.25 -18.23 -3.72
N LYS A 175 0.28 -19.07 -4.76
CA LYS A 175 -0.83 -19.19 -5.73
C LYS A 175 -2.15 -19.57 -5.05
N LYS A 176 -2.13 -20.52 -4.10
CA LYS A 176 -3.34 -20.92 -3.35
C LYS A 176 -3.95 -19.75 -2.59
N VAL A 177 -3.12 -18.90 -1.97
CA VAL A 177 -3.58 -17.69 -1.27
C VAL A 177 -4.20 -16.70 -2.26
N TYR A 178 -3.55 -16.46 -3.41
CA TYR A 178 -4.10 -15.56 -4.43
C TYR A 178 -5.42 -16.07 -5.00
N LEU A 179 -5.53 -17.38 -5.26
CA LEU A 179 -6.77 -18.00 -5.71
C LEU A 179 -7.89 -17.90 -4.65
N TYR A 180 -7.56 -18.06 -3.37
CA TYR A 180 -8.50 -17.85 -2.28
C TYR A 180 -9.02 -16.41 -2.26
N LEU A 181 -8.14 -15.42 -2.31
CA LEU A 181 -8.52 -14.00 -2.31
C LEU A 181 -9.32 -13.62 -3.56
N PHE A 182 -8.97 -14.17 -4.73
CA PHE A 182 -9.74 -14.01 -5.96
C PHE A 182 -11.17 -14.53 -5.80
N ARG A 183 -11.33 -15.74 -5.23
CA ARG A 183 -12.65 -16.33 -4.97
C ARG A 183 -13.44 -15.52 -3.94
N LEU A 184 -12.79 -15.02 -2.89
CA LEU A 184 -13.39 -14.17 -1.87
C LEU A 184 -13.96 -12.90 -2.49
N LEU A 185 -13.15 -12.16 -3.25
CA LEU A 185 -13.59 -10.92 -3.91
C LEU A 185 -14.73 -11.19 -4.89
N ARG A 186 -14.68 -12.31 -5.64
CA ARG A 186 -15.77 -12.69 -6.55
C ARG A 186 -17.06 -12.94 -5.79
N GLN A 187 -16.98 -13.62 -4.65
CA GLN A 187 -18.13 -13.82 -3.78
C GLN A 187 -18.67 -12.50 -3.20
N CYS A 188 -17.79 -11.55 -2.88
CA CYS A 188 -18.18 -10.21 -2.43
C CYS A 188 -18.96 -9.46 -3.50
N VAL A 189 -18.53 -9.54 -4.77
CA VAL A 189 -19.27 -8.95 -5.90
C VAL A 189 -20.68 -9.52 -6.02
N LEU A 190 -20.82 -10.84 -5.89
CA LEU A 190 -22.13 -11.52 -5.97
C LEU A 190 -23.05 -11.23 -4.78
N SER A 191 -22.50 -11.23 -3.57
CA SER A 191 -23.26 -11.08 -2.32
C SER A 191 -23.47 -9.63 -1.90
N ARG A 192 -22.73 -8.69 -2.51
CA ARG A 192 -22.68 -7.26 -2.13
C ARG A 192 -22.20 -7.06 -0.68
N GLN A 193 -21.34 -7.96 -0.19
CA GLN A 193 -20.76 -7.92 1.15
C GLN A 193 -19.30 -7.48 1.08
N GLN A 194 -18.81 -6.92 2.19
CA GLN A 194 -17.40 -6.59 2.31
C GLN A 194 -16.54 -7.85 2.42
N ALA A 195 -15.33 -7.80 1.85
CA ALA A 195 -14.37 -8.89 1.99
C ALA A 195 -13.89 -9.02 3.42
N VAL A 196 -14.32 -10.09 4.09
CA VAL A 196 -13.85 -10.49 5.41
C VAL A 196 -13.16 -11.84 5.29
N ILE A 197 -11.91 -11.90 5.75
CA ILE A 197 -11.15 -13.14 5.80
C ILE A 197 -11.53 -13.85 7.11
N HIS A 198 -12.23 -14.97 7.00
CA HIS A 198 -12.49 -15.89 8.11
C HIS A 198 -11.59 -17.11 8.00
N GLY A 199 -11.13 -17.65 9.14
CA GLY A 199 -10.48 -18.96 9.15
C GLY A 199 -9.41 -19.16 10.23
N PRO A 200 -8.66 -20.27 10.14
CA PRO A 200 -7.71 -20.71 11.18
C PRO A 200 -6.46 -19.81 11.30
N LEU A 201 -6.35 -18.77 10.46
CA LEU A 201 -5.26 -17.82 10.51
C LEU A 201 -5.38 -16.85 11.70
N GLY A 202 -6.57 -16.72 12.30
CA GLY A 202 -6.87 -15.72 13.32
C GLY A 202 -6.93 -14.30 12.74
N ASP A 203 -7.23 -13.33 13.61
CA ASP A 203 -7.38 -11.92 13.24
C ASP A 203 -6.18 -11.08 13.71
N PRO A 204 -5.81 -10.02 12.95
CA PRO A 204 -4.81 -9.06 13.40
C PRO A 204 -5.30 -8.23 14.61
N PRO A 205 -4.42 -7.82 15.55
CA PRO A 205 -2.99 -8.11 15.59
C PRO A 205 -2.70 -9.56 16.06
N PHE A 206 -1.67 -10.18 15.48
CA PHE A 206 -1.31 -11.58 15.73
C PHE A 206 -0.40 -11.76 16.96
N GLU A 207 0.35 -10.73 17.33
CA GLU A 207 1.25 -10.73 18.49
C GLU A 207 1.24 -9.36 19.16
N SER A 208 1.43 -9.34 20.48
CA SER A 208 1.55 -8.12 21.28
C SER A 208 2.71 -8.25 22.29
N PRO A 209 3.63 -7.28 22.36
CA PRO A 209 3.65 -6.04 21.59
C PRO A 209 4.01 -6.27 20.11
N CYS A 210 3.48 -5.40 19.25
CA CYS A 210 3.84 -5.41 17.84
C CYS A 210 5.26 -4.88 17.61
N ILE A 211 5.82 -5.16 16.43
CA ILE A 211 7.18 -4.76 16.06
C ILE A 211 7.38 -3.24 16.19
N ALA A 212 6.42 -2.43 15.74
CA ALA A 212 6.52 -0.97 15.83
C ALA A 212 6.63 -0.48 17.29
N LYS A 213 5.85 -1.10 18.19
CA LYS A 213 5.90 -0.79 19.62
C LYS A 213 7.23 -1.22 20.22
N ALA A 214 7.71 -2.43 19.93
CA ALA A 214 8.97 -2.94 20.44
C ALA A 214 10.18 -2.13 19.94
N VAL A 215 10.18 -1.73 18.66
CA VAL A 215 11.20 -0.87 18.07
C VAL A 215 11.19 0.53 18.71
N SER A 216 10.00 1.07 19.01
CA SER A 216 9.89 2.33 19.76
C SER A 216 10.46 2.18 21.17
N SER A 217 10.09 1.11 21.89
CA SER A 217 10.63 0.78 23.21
C SER A 217 12.16 0.63 23.16
N PHE A 218 12.69 -0.01 22.12
CA PHE A 218 14.13 -0.17 21.91
C PHE A 218 14.87 1.16 21.78
N VAL A 219 14.31 2.13 21.04
CA VAL A 219 14.95 3.46 20.92
C VAL A 219 15.10 4.10 22.30
N PHE A 220 14.04 4.08 23.11
CA PHE A 220 14.10 4.64 24.47
C PHE A 220 14.99 3.82 25.40
N TYR A 221 14.94 2.49 25.32
CA TYR A 221 15.74 1.62 26.17
C TYR A 221 17.24 1.82 25.91
N LYS A 222 17.63 1.88 24.63
CA LYS A 222 19.04 1.88 24.22
C LYS A 222 19.65 3.28 24.16
N TYR A 223 18.89 4.29 23.75
CA TYR A 223 19.44 5.60 23.36
C TYR A 223 18.96 6.78 24.20
N ASN A 224 18.26 6.56 25.33
CA ASN A 224 17.78 7.64 26.20
C ASN A 224 18.89 8.57 26.74
N HIS A 225 20.14 8.10 26.77
CA HIS A 225 21.29 8.84 27.27
C HIS A 225 21.84 9.86 26.27
N LEU A 226 21.44 9.78 25.00
CA LEU A 226 21.90 10.67 23.95
C LEU A 226 21.33 12.08 24.09
N SER A 227 21.91 13.04 23.37
CA SER A 227 21.31 14.38 23.23
C SER A 227 19.95 14.28 22.52
N GLN A 228 19.12 15.33 22.62
CA GLN A 228 17.80 15.32 22.00
C GLN A 228 17.90 15.16 20.47
N THR A 229 18.84 15.88 19.84
CA THR A 229 19.10 15.82 18.40
C THR A 229 19.52 14.43 17.93
N GLU A 230 20.39 13.76 18.69
CA GLU A 230 20.83 12.39 18.38
C GLU A 230 19.71 11.37 18.61
N LEU A 231 18.93 11.52 19.70
CA LEU A 231 17.77 10.68 19.96
C LEU A 231 16.69 10.84 18.86
N GLN A 232 16.48 12.05 18.37
CA GLN A 232 15.61 12.30 17.23
C GLN A 232 16.15 11.60 15.97
N THR A 233 17.46 11.68 15.72
CA THR A 233 18.11 10.94 14.63
C THR A 233 17.84 9.43 14.75
N MET A 234 18.03 8.83 15.93
CA MET A 234 17.76 7.41 16.16
C MET A 234 16.28 7.05 16.00
N THR A 235 15.38 7.97 16.33
CA THR A 235 13.94 7.81 16.09
C THR A 235 13.63 7.78 14.59
N GLU A 236 14.27 8.63 13.78
CA GLU A 236 14.12 8.60 12.32
C GLU A 236 14.76 7.36 11.69
N VAL A 237 15.87 6.85 12.24
CA VAL A 237 16.46 5.55 11.85
C VAL A 237 15.45 4.42 12.10
N ALA A 238 14.81 4.40 13.28
CA ALA A 238 13.80 3.42 13.62
C ALA A 238 12.58 3.49 12.68
N LYS A 239 12.08 4.70 12.37
CA LYS A 239 11.01 4.87 11.37
C LYS A 239 11.42 4.37 9.99
N THR A 240 12.66 4.65 9.57
CA THR A 240 13.20 4.17 8.28
C THR A 240 13.25 2.64 8.24
N PHE A 241 13.66 2.00 9.33
CA PHE A 241 13.63 0.54 9.48
C PHE A 241 12.20 -0.03 9.39
N LEU A 242 11.25 0.57 10.11
CA LEU A 242 9.83 0.14 10.09
C LEU A 242 9.21 0.32 8.70
N ASN A 243 9.51 1.44 8.03
CA ASN A 243 9.06 1.68 6.66
C ASN A 243 9.62 0.62 5.71
N PHE A 244 10.90 0.27 5.84
CA PHE A 244 11.49 -0.81 5.05
C PHE A 244 10.79 -2.15 5.30
N LEU A 245 10.54 -2.51 6.56
CA LEU A 245 9.84 -3.73 6.94
C LEU A 245 8.40 -3.79 6.36
N ASN A 246 7.66 -2.69 6.41
CA ASN A 246 6.28 -2.63 5.88
C ASN A 246 6.23 -2.86 4.36
N HIS A 247 7.30 -2.53 3.64
CA HIS A 247 7.39 -2.70 2.18
C HIS A 247 8.22 -3.92 1.75
N TYR A 248 8.82 -4.62 2.71
CA TYR A 248 9.68 -5.76 2.45
C TYR A 248 8.90 -6.91 1.83
N ASN A 249 9.47 -7.54 0.81
CA ASN A 249 8.89 -8.70 0.15
C ASN A 249 9.44 -9.98 0.78
N PHE A 250 8.63 -10.67 1.57
CA PHE A 250 9.07 -11.91 2.21
C PHE A 250 9.23 -13.03 1.18
N GLU A 251 10.23 -13.89 1.42
CA GLU A 251 10.47 -15.05 0.59
C GLU A 251 9.40 -16.12 0.83
N PRO A 252 8.95 -16.83 -0.21
CA PRO A 252 8.02 -17.93 -0.04
C PRO A 252 8.57 -19.03 0.89
N PRO A 253 7.70 -19.76 1.64
CA PRO A 253 8.13 -20.83 2.53
C PRO A 253 8.97 -21.91 1.84
N SER A 254 8.71 -22.17 0.56
CA SER A 254 9.46 -23.12 -0.26
C SER A 254 10.95 -22.81 -0.33
N MET A 255 11.34 -21.53 -0.33
CA MET A 255 12.73 -21.06 -0.42
C MET A 255 13.47 -21.08 0.91
N ARG A 256 12.75 -21.07 2.05
CA ARG A 256 13.36 -21.00 3.40
C ARG A 256 13.49 -22.33 4.11
N ARG A 257 12.87 -23.40 3.60
CA ARG A 257 12.81 -24.71 4.28
C ARG A 257 14.17 -25.26 4.70
N SER A 258 15.22 -25.03 3.91
CA SER A 258 16.55 -25.63 4.16
C SER A 258 17.31 -25.05 5.36
N GLY A 259 16.85 -23.94 5.96
CA GLY A 259 17.55 -23.25 7.05
C GLY A 259 16.79 -23.15 8.37
N LEU A 260 15.62 -23.79 8.48
CA LEU A 260 14.73 -23.72 9.66
C LEU A 260 14.44 -25.11 10.22
N THR A 261 14.15 -25.18 11.52
CA THR A 261 13.56 -26.38 12.12
C THR A 261 12.16 -26.63 11.53
N HIS A 262 11.61 -27.84 11.68
CA HIS A 262 10.27 -28.14 11.19
C HIS A 262 9.19 -27.24 11.83
N GLU A 263 9.29 -26.98 13.14
CA GLU A 263 8.38 -26.10 13.86
C GLU A 263 8.50 -24.64 13.40
N ASP A 264 9.72 -24.14 13.24
CA ASP A 264 9.96 -22.79 12.73
C ASP A 264 9.48 -22.62 11.28
N ALA A 265 9.65 -23.65 10.44
CA ALA A 265 9.17 -23.64 9.07
C ALA A 265 7.63 -23.59 9.01
N SER A 266 6.95 -24.35 9.87
CA SER A 266 5.48 -24.34 9.97
C SER A 266 4.96 -22.97 10.46
N THR A 267 5.60 -22.40 11.48
CA THR A 267 5.28 -21.09 12.03
C THR A 267 5.49 -19.99 10.98
N TYR A 268 6.60 -20.05 10.24
CA TYR A 268 6.87 -19.13 9.14
C TYR A 268 5.81 -19.23 8.05
N LYS A 269 5.39 -20.44 7.66
CA LYS A 269 4.34 -20.63 6.65
C LYS A 269 3.01 -19.97 7.06
N ILE A 270 2.61 -20.09 8.33
CA ILE A 270 1.41 -19.42 8.86
C ILE A 270 1.57 -17.91 8.79
N ASN A 271 2.68 -17.38 9.30
CA ASN A 271 2.92 -15.93 9.30
C ASN A 271 3.08 -15.35 7.89
N TYR A 272 3.68 -16.07 6.97
CA TYR A 272 3.77 -15.71 5.56
C TYR A 272 2.37 -15.62 4.92
N THR A 273 1.50 -16.60 5.21
CA THR A 273 0.11 -16.59 4.73
C THR A 273 -0.66 -15.40 5.30
N ARG A 274 -0.55 -15.13 6.61
CA ARG A 274 -1.12 -13.94 7.25
C ARG A 274 -0.62 -12.66 6.59
N TRP A 275 0.68 -12.55 6.36
CA TRP A 275 1.27 -11.37 5.73
C TRP A 275 0.75 -11.18 4.30
N LEU A 276 0.64 -12.24 3.50
CA LEU A 276 0.08 -12.16 2.15
C LEU A 276 -1.34 -11.57 2.18
N VAL A 277 -2.17 -12.12 3.06
CA VAL A 277 -3.60 -11.83 3.13
C VAL A 277 -3.92 -10.47 3.72
N PHE A 278 -3.20 -10.05 4.78
CA PHE A 278 -3.54 -8.85 5.55
C PHE A 278 -2.63 -7.65 5.25
N CYS A 279 -1.44 -7.87 4.65
CA CYS A 279 -0.46 -6.81 4.41
C CYS A 279 -0.11 -6.69 2.92
N HIS A 280 0.44 -7.75 2.32
CA HIS A 280 1.02 -7.69 0.97
C HIS A 280 0.00 -7.45 -0.13
N VAL A 281 -1.02 -8.31 -0.23
CA VAL A 281 -2.03 -8.21 -1.29
C VAL A 281 -2.88 -6.96 -1.11
N PRO A 282 -3.40 -6.62 0.09
CA PRO A 282 -4.17 -5.40 0.28
C PRO A 282 -3.42 -4.12 -0.11
N ALA A 283 -2.09 -4.09 -0.04
CA ALA A 283 -1.29 -2.95 -0.46
C ALA A 283 -1.44 -2.61 -1.97
N PHE A 284 -1.88 -3.56 -2.81
CA PHE A 284 -2.20 -3.32 -4.22
C PHE A 284 -3.62 -3.73 -4.62
N CYS A 285 -4.44 -4.12 -3.64
CA CYS A 285 -5.81 -4.58 -3.79
C CYS A 285 -6.65 -3.93 -2.69
N ASN A 286 -7.00 -2.65 -2.88
CA ASN A 286 -7.63 -1.84 -1.83
C ASN A 286 -9.10 -2.22 -1.53
N SER A 287 -9.67 -3.19 -2.25
CA SER A 287 -10.94 -3.84 -1.86
C SER A 287 -10.79 -4.75 -0.62
N LEU A 288 -9.56 -5.05 -0.21
CA LEU A 288 -9.24 -5.77 1.02
C LEU A 288 -8.75 -4.81 2.09
N ARG A 289 -9.02 -5.11 3.36
CA ARG A 289 -8.52 -4.33 4.48
C ARG A 289 -7.00 -4.47 4.60
N HIS A 290 -6.29 -3.36 4.51
CA HIS A 290 -4.84 -3.31 4.60
C HIS A 290 -4.37 -3.03 6.04
N PHE A 291 -3.35 -3.77 6.46
CA PHE A 291 -2.64 -3.56 7.71
C PHE A 291 -1.14 -3.44 7.45
N GLU A 292 -0.46 -2.64 8.26
CA GLU A 292 1.00 -2.58 8.23
C GLU A 292 1.61 -3.78 8.95
N THR A 293 2.59 -4.42 8.31
CA THR A 293 3.32 -5.58 8.85
C THR A 293 3.81 -5.32 10.28
N SER A 294 4.41 -4.14 10.51
CA SER A 294 4.98 -3.78 11.81
C SER A 294 3.96 -3.56 12.93
N LEU A 295 2.68 -3.36 12.60
CA LEU A 295 1.61 -3.14 13.57
C LEU A 295 0.88 -4.43 13.97
N VAL A 296 0.87 -5.44 13.08
CA VAL A 296 0.09 -6.67 13.32
C VAL A 296 0.96 -7.88 13.65
N PHE A 297 2.26 -7.84 13.37
CA PHE A 297 3.22 -8.88 13.77
C PHE A 297 4.11 -8.43 14.92
N GLY A 298 4.71 -9.41 15.60
CA GLY A 298 5.55 -9.22 16.78
C GLY A 298 6.90 -9.89 16.66
N ARG A 299 7.42 -10.31 17.82
CA ARG A 299 8.77 -10.84 18.00
C ARG A 299 9.04 -12.06 17.13
N THR A 300 8.06 -12.95 17.01
CA THR A 300 8.25 -14.26 16.36
C THR A 300 8.57 -14.08 14.87
N LEU A 301 7.73 -13.35 14.13
CA LEU A 301 8.01 -13.06 12.73
C LEU A 301 9.33 -12.31 12.58
N LEU A 302 9.56 -11.27 13.40
CA LEU A 302 10.77 -10.46 13.28
C LEU A 302 12.02 -11.32 13.45
N ARG A 303 12.08 -12.19 14.46
CA ARG A 303 13.20 -13.11 14.70
C ARG A 303 13.48 -13.98 13.49
N THR A 304 12.45 -14.52 12.84
CA THR A 304 12.61 -15.37 11.66
C THR A 304 13.15 -14.61 10.45
N ILE A 305 12.75 -13.36 10.22
CA ILE A 305 13.09 -12.61 9.00
C ILE A 305 14.29 -11.66 9.16
N PHE A 306 14.69 -11.33 10.39
CA PHE A 306 15.63 -10.24 10.68
C PHE A 306 16.96 -10.36 9.95
N LYS A 307 17.61 -11.54 10.00
CA LYS A 307 18.98 -11.72 9.47
C LYS A 307 19.08 -11.27 8.02
N TYR A 308 18.24 -11.84 7.16
CA TYR A 308 18.27 -11.57 5.71
C TYR A 308 17.72 -10.18 5.38
N MET A 309 16.66 -9.75 6.06
CA MET A 309 16.10 -8.41 5.87
C MET A 309 17.11 -7.31 6.24
N ALA A 310 17.83 -7.46 7.36
CA ALA A 310 18.82 -6.50 7.83
C ALA A 310 20.02 -6.39 6.88
N GLU A 311 20.47 -7.50 6.31
CA GLU A 311 21.53 -7.53 5.30
C GLU A 311 21.11 -6.79 4.03
N GLN A 312 19.90 -7.04 3.53
CA GLN A 312 19.34 -6.33 2.37
C GLN A 312 19.19 -4.83 2.63
N LEU A 313 18.70 -4.44 3.81
CA LEU A 313 18.61 -3.03 4.20
C LEU A 313 19.98 -2.37 4.26
N ARG A 314 20.99 -3.04 4.84
CA ARG A 314 22.37 -2.54 4.90
C ARG A 314 22.95 -2.31 3.51
N ASN A 315 22.73 -3.23 2.59
CA ASN A 315 23.18 -3.13 1.21
C ASN A 315 22.48 -1.97 0.49
N LYS A 316 21.15 -1.85 0.63
CA LYS A 316 20.36 -0.74 0.07
C LYS A 316 20.87 0.61 0.59
N CYS A 317 20.99 0.75 1.90
CA CYS A 317 21.54 1.92 2.57
C CYS A 317 22.92 2.31 2.03
N SER A 318 23.82 1.33 1.86
CA SER A 318 25.17 1.58 1.35
C SER A 318 25.16 2.04 -0.10
N SER A 319 24.32 1.43 -0.95
CA SER A 319 24.22 1.74 -2.38
C SER A 319 23.58 3.10 -2.69
N GLU A 320 22.63 3.54 -1.86
CA GLU A 320 21.88 4.79 -2.09
C GLU A 320 22.47 5.99 -1.33
N ARG A 321 23.40 5.76 -0.40
CA ARG A 321 23.97 6.78 0.51
C ARG A 321 24.40 8.05 -0.22
N ASP A 322 25.19 7.91 -1.28
CA ASP A 322 25.82 9.05 -1.94
C ASP A 322 24.81 9.86 -2.80
N ARG A 323 23.64 9.29 -3.09
CA ARG A 323 22.56 9.97 -3.83
C ARG A 323 21.64 10.78 -2.92
N LEU A 324 21.74 10.61 -1.60
CA LEU A 324 20.83 11.22 -0.65
C LEU A 324 21.32 12.61 -0.20
N PRO A 325 20.39 13.54 0.09
CA PRO A 325 20.68 14.79 0.80
C PRO A 325 21.39 14.59 2.15
N ALA A 326 22.10 15.62 2.63
CA ALA A 326 22.96 15.54 3.81
C ALA A 326 22.22 15.16 5.11
N ASP A 327 21.00 15.65 5.29
CA ASP A 327 20.09 15.30 6.39
C ASP A 327 19.76 13.80 6.38
N LYS A 328 19.42 13.22 5.22
CA LYS A 328 19.13 11.79 5.08
C LYS A 328 20.37 10.90 5.20
N ARG A 329 21.55 11.39 4.79
CA ARG A 329 22.82 10.67 4.95
C ARG A 329 23.10 10.38 6.43
N SER A 330 22.84 11.33 7.32
CA SER A 330 23.05 11.15 8.76
C SER A 330 22.26 9.97 9.33
N ILE A 331 21.01 9.78 8.90
CA ILE A 331 20.14 8.65 9.28
C ILE A 331 20.71 7.34 8.75
N ILE A 332 21.01 7.27 7.46
CA ILE A 332 21.51 6.04 6.81
C ILE A 332 22.82 5.56 7.43
N THR A 333 23.72 6.49 7.80
CA THR A 333 24.99 6.16 8.44
C THR A 333 24.82 5.48 9.80
N GLN A 334 23.72 5.75 10.53
CA GLN A 334 23.43 5.08 11.81
C GLN A 334 22.77 3.71 11.66
N MET A 335 22.20 3.40 10.48
CA MET A 335 21.42 2.18 10.27
C MET A 335 22.19 0.89 10.59
N PRO A 336 23.46 0.68 10.17
CA PRO A 336 24.17 -0.57 10.50
C PRO A 336 24.30 -0.81 12.01
N LYS A 337 24.68 0.23 12.77
CA LYS A 337 24.81 0.15 14.24
C LYS A 337 23.47 -0.09 14.91
N PHE A 338 22.41 0.55 14.41
CA PHE A 338 21.04 0.33 14.88
C PHE A 338 20.60 -1.13 14.69
N LEU A 339 20.85 -1.71 13.51
CA LEU A 339 20.49 -3.10 13.21
C LEU A 339 21.22 -4.10 14.10
N ASP A 340 22.52 -3.90 14.35
CA ASP A 340 23.28 -4.80 15.21
C ASP A 340 22.81 -4.72 16.67
N ALA A 341 22.52 -3.52 17.17
CA ALA A 341 21.98 -3.33 18.52
C ALA A 341 20.55 -3.91 18.67
N LEU A 342 19.69 -3.74 17.66
CA LEU A 342 18.34 -4.31 17.66
C LEU A 342 18.38 -5.85 17.58
N LYS A 343 19.31 -6.41 16.79
CA LYS A 343 19.53 -7.86 16.73
C LYS A 343 19.87 -8.43 18.11
N ALA A 344 20.73 -7.76 18.86
CA ALA A 344 21.12 -8.21 20.20
C ALA A 344 19.92 -8.27 21.14
N GLU A 345 19.03 -7.27 21.11
CA GLU A 345 17.81 -7.27 21.95
C GLU A 345 16.73 -8.24 21.44
N LEU A 346 16.66 -8.50 20.13
CA LEU A 346 15.74 -9.49 19.56
C LEU A 346 16.08 -10.93 19.99
N LEU A 347 17.37 -11.25 20.12
CA LEU A 347 17.87 -12.58 20.49
C LEU A 347 17.87 -12.84 22.01
N LYS A 348 17.76 -11.81 22.85
CA LYS A 348 17.69 -11.95 24.32
C LYS A 348 16.28 -12.26 24.78
N ASP A 349 16.05 -13.42 25.37
CA ASP A 349 14.70 -13.83 25.79
C ASP A 349 14.06 -12.86 26.79
N ASP A 350 14.86 -12.28 27.68
CA ASP A 350 14.50 -11.34 28.75
C ASP A 350 14.56 -9.85 28.35
N SER A 351 14.66 -9.52 27.06
CA SER A 351 14.77 -8.12 26.64
C SER A 351 13.47 -7.35 26.96
N PRO A 352 13.56 -6.23 27.72
CA PRO A 352 12.38 -5.50 28.18
C PRO A 352 11.66 -4.74 27.06
N ILE A 353 12.25 -4.67 25.86
CA ILE A 353 11.61 -4.00 24.71
C ILE A 353 10.35 -4.73 24.24
N TRP A 354 10.21 -6.02 24.59
CA TRP A 354 9.07 -6.88 24.28
C TRP A 354 8.03 -6.91 25.40
N ASP A 355 8.22 -6.16 26.49
CA ASP A 355 7.24 -6.09 27.56
C ASP A 355 6.10 -5.13 27.19
N GLN A 356 4.85 -5.58 27.32
CA GLN A 356 3.68 -4.73 27.11
C GLN A 356 3.66 -3.53 28.06
N GLY A 357 4.17 -3.72 29.27
CA GLY A 357 4.26 -2.71 30.31
C GLY A 357 5.48 -1.78 30.21
N PHE A 358 6.33 -1.92 29.18
CA PHE A 358 7.55 -1.11 29.08
C PHE A 358 7.24 0.39 29.16
N ARG A 359 7.84 1.06 30.15
CA ARG A 359 7.80 2.51 30.29
C ARG A 359 9.22 3.07 30.33
N PRO A 360 9.48 4.19 29.63
CA PRO A 360 10.73 4.92 29.81
C PRO A 360 10.92 5.29 31.29
N SER A 361 12.17 5.33 31.75
CA SER A 361 12.50 5.74 33.11
C SER A 361 11.84 7.07 33.47
N THR A 362 11.27 7.18 34.67
CA THR A 362 10.67 8.42 35.17
C THR A 362 11.65 9.59 35.16
N ALA A 363 12.95 9.32 35.38
CA ALA A 363 14.01 10.32 35.26
C ALA A 363 14.11 10.90 33.83
N PHE A 364 13.96 10.06 32.80
CA PHE A 364 13.96 10.48 31.40
C PHE A 364 12.75 11.37 31.09
N ILE A 365 11.54 11.00 31.57
CA ILE A 365 10.33 11.80 31.37
C ILE A 365 10.45 13.18 32.04
N ILE A 366 10.98 13.23 33.26
CA ILE A 366 11.21 14.49 33.99
C ILE A 366 12.24 15.35 33.25
N GLN A 367 13.34 14.75 32.79
CA GLN A 367 14.38 15.46 32.06
C GLN A 367 13.87 16.02 30.72
N GLN A 368 13.02 15.27 30.00
CA GLN A 368 12.40 15.74 28.77
C GLN A 368 11.43 16.90 29.01
N ARG A 369 10.60 16.83 30.07
CA ARG A 369 9.70 17.93 30.46
C ARG A 369 10.47 19.19 30.86
N LYS A 370 11.54 19.04 31.66
CA LYS A 370 12.39 20.17 32.08
C LYS A 370 13.03 20.86 30.88
N ARG A 371 13.57 20.08 29.93
CA ARG A 371 14.18 20.64 28.70
C ARG A 371 13.15 21.26 27.75
N GLN A 372 11.93 20.72 27.66
CA GLN A 372 10.84 21.33 26.88
C GLN A 372 10.40 22.67 27.47
N GLN A 373 10.34 22.79 28.80
CA GLN A 373 10.11 24.05 29.47
C GLN A 373 11.23 25.05 29.19
N GLU A 374 12.50 24.63 29.28
CA GLU A 374 13.67 25.48 28.99
C GLU A 374 13.71 25.96 27.52
N ALA A 375 13.36 25.11 26.55
CA ALA A 375 13.26 25.47 25.14
C ALA A 375 12.13 26.48 24.85
N SER A 376 10.99 26.34 25.54
CA SER A 376 9.88 27.28 25.43
C SER A 376 10.17 28.65 26.08
N THR A 377 10.96 28.67 27.16
CA THR A 377 11.40 29.93 27.80
C THR A 377 12.56 30.60 27.05
N GLY A 378 13.45 29.84 26.43
CA GLY A 378 14.58 30.37 25.64
C GLY A 378 14.16 31.03 24.33
N ALA A 379 13.05 30.59 23.72
CA ALA A 379 12.45 31.23 22.55
C ALA A 379 11.84 32.62 22.88
N ALA A 380 11.41 32.86 24.12
CA ALA A 380 10.85 34.13 24.56
C ALA A 380 11.93 35.21 24.87
N THR A 381 13.18 34.81 25.15
CA THR A 381 14.27 35.72 25.50
C THR A 381 15.20 36.11 24.34
N GLY A 382 15.03 35.53 23.15
CA GLY A 382 15.91 35.75 21.99
C GLY A 382 15.61 36.98 21.12
N SER A 383 14.58 37.78 21.44
CA SER A 383 14.18 38.92 20.61
C SER A 383 14.44 40.27 21.31
N LYS A 384 15.72 40.64 21.47
CA LYS A 384 16.12 42.04 21.73
C LYS A 384 17.48 42.39 21.08
N ARG A 385 17.37 42.94 19.86
CA ARG A 385 18.13 44.05 19.22
C ARG A 385 19.65 44.14 19.39
N SER A 386 20.38 43.98 18.28
CA SER A 386 21.58 44.79 17.99
C SER A 386 21.18 45.98 17.09
N GLY A 387 21.33 47.20 17.62
CA GLY A 387 21.17 48.45 16.89
C GLY A 387 22.53 49.04 16.59
N THR A 388 22.75 49.32 15.31
CA THR A 388 23.89 49.99 14.68
C THR A 388 24.27 51.31 15.36
N GLY A 389 25.56 51.55 15.55
CA GLY A 389 26.12 52.83 15.99
C GLY A 389 26.71 53.64 14.83
N GLU A 390 26.55 54.96 14.88
CA GLU A 390 27.57 55.99 14.61
C GLU A 390 27.01 57.41 14.92
N PRO A 391 27.85 58.47 15.07
CA PRO A 391 27.77 59.32 16.27
C PRO A 391 27.64 60.85 16.03
N ALA A 392 27.67 61.57 17.16
CA ALA A 392 28.00 63.00 17.37
C ALA A 392 26.87 64.05 17.23
N HIS A 393 26.46 64.66 18.35
CA HIS A 393 26.89 66.00 18.76
C HIS A 393 26.18 66.53 20.04
N LYS A 394 27.00 67.08 20.95
CA LYS A 394 26.81 68.24 21.85
C LYS A 394 25.48 68.45 22.61
N ARG A 395 25.60 68.34 23.95
CA ARG A 395 25.36 69.37 25.00
C ARG A 395 24.06 70.19 24.91
N VAL A 396 23.21 70.12 25.94
CA VAL A 396 23.03 71.16 26.99
C VAL A 396 21.98 70.69 28.01
N LYS A 397 22.28 71.02 29.27
CA LYS A 397 21.57 70.82 30.54
C LYS A 397 20.47 71.87 30.70
N LYS A 398 19.24 71.50 31.09
CA LYS A 398 18.46 72.29 32.08
C LYS A 398 17.32 71.50 32.71
N GLU A 399 17.01 71.98 33.90
CA GLU A 399 16.32 71.45 35.07
C GLU A 399 14.84 71.09 34.93
N SER A 400 14.46 70.30 35.94
CA SER A 400 13.15 70.06 36.57
C SER A 400 12.12 71.19 36.47
N ILE A 401 10.84 70.79 36.43
CA ILE A 401 9.82 71.19 37.41
C ILE A 401 8.64 70.21 37.35
N ASP A 402 8.19 69.84 38.54
CA ASP A 402 6.97 69.11 38.89
C ASP A 402 5.69 69.69 38.27
N ARG A 403 4.70 68.82 38.01
CA ARG A 403 3.45 68.76 38.81
C ARG A 403 2.36 67.93 38.13
N VAL A 404 1.86 66.98 38.94
CA VAL A 404 0.45 66.78 39.32
C VAL A 404 -0.58 66.50 38.21
N SER A 405 -1.04 65.25 38.27
CA SER A 405 -2.42 64.75 38.22
C SER A 405 -3.41 65.30 37.18
N GLY A 406 -3.83 64.36 36.34
CA GLY A 406 -5.18 64.20 35.80
C GLY A 406 -5.39 62.72 35.55
#